data_AF-A0AAW9T9S5-F1
#
_entry.id   AF-A0AAW9T9S5-F1
#
_cell.length_a   1.000
_cell.length_b   1.000
_cell.length_c   1.000
_cell.angle_alpha   90.00
_cell.angle_beta   90.00
_cell.angle_gamma   90.00
#
_symmetry.space_group_name_H-M   'P 1'
#
loop_
_entity.id
_entity.type
_entity.pdbx_description
1 polymer ?
#
loop_
_entity_poly.entity_id
_entity_poly.type
_entity_poly.pdbx_seq_one_letter_code
_entity_poly.pdbx_strand_id
1 'polypeptide(L)'
;MSNINYTWSRAPNNKNEVSYGKEPDRVYLLYHSLRRMSKKYHQTSNLYKLKGKGGSYRATIIQENIIEIFLEQLNIKCNSLNINIMCKFQKFIGEITNYTNNVYTITVGDKSVTIPYSVMHKYPVFPTSMMESGHLKIGGNIHLVKKDEQTFYPDHETYGISNSQEQIHYVDGSYLLKDAKPLKLECSFNELLSKLSNIMPSIPEGKRNEVLQILVNQDLRDEEKQSRLTSLVAFPLDFEESETLEKKKSIFTPANRFKDENAQPKEIVESIVAMCNTSEQKPCKLIIGIDDKTNLTNKLQDEIATRYPNMDTIDEFQNTFLIPFIKSYTYNNPLLLSSLKYNWYSYHGDLVLIIDINYKGAPIVCKGGILPYRCGSSKHCVEGPDMVSMIVKLSENID
;
A
#
# COMPACT_ATOMS: atom_id res chain seq x y z
N MET A 1 -10.05 -50.85 -8.17
CA MET A 1 -9.73 -49.60 -7.45
C MET A 1 -10.95 -48.70 -7.53
N SER A 2 -11.58 -48.40 -6.40
CA SER A 2 -12.82 -47.63 -6.33
C SER A 2 -12.56 -46.15 -6.57
N ASN A 3 -13.15 -45.59 -7.63
CA ASN A 3 -13.17 -44.15 -7.88
C ASN A 3 -14.01 -43.46 -6.81
N ILE A 4 -13.35 -42.81 -5.86
CA ILE A 4 -13.99 -41.93 -4.88
C ILE A 4 -14.26 -40.59 -5.59
N ASN A 5 -15.53 -40.30 -5.89
CA ASN A 5 -15.96 -39.00 -6.41
C ASN A 5 -15.96 -37.97 -5.27
N TYR A 6 -15.07 -36.97 -5.37
CA TYR A 6 -15.02 -35.86 -4.42
C TYR A 6 -16.02 -34.77 -4.81
N THR A 7 -16.79 -34.28 -3.83
CA THR A 7 -17.73 -33.16 -4.05
C THR A 7 -17.04 -31.86 -3.64
N TRP A 8 -16.74 -31.00 -4.62
CA TRP A 8 -16.10 -29.70 -4.38
C TRP A 8 -17.14 -28.65 -4.04
N SER A 9 -16.93 -27.92 -2.94
CA SER A 9 -17.88 -26.95 -2.40
C SER A 9 -17.23 -25.55 -2.45
N ARG A 10 -17.87 -24.60 -3.16
CA ARG A 10 -17.34 -23.24 -3.37
C ARG A 10 -17.81 -22.35 -2.22
N ALA A 11 -16.92 -21.51 -1.69
CA ALA A 11 -17.37 -20.38 -0.89
C ALA A 11 -18.28 -19.47 -1.74
N PRO A 12 -19.50 -19.12 -1.30
CA PRO A 12 -20.35 -18.21 -2.05
C PRO A 12 -19.68 -16.84 -2.14
N ASN A 13 -19.65 -16.29 -3.35
CA ASN A 13 -19.27 -14.89 -3.58
C ASN A 13 -20.29 -13.98 -2.88
N ASN A 14 -19.81 -12.88 -2.28
CA ASN A 14 -20.61 -11.82 -1.65
C ASN A 14 -21.56 -11.14 -2.67
N LYS A 15 -22.64 -11.82 -3.05
CA LYS A 15 -23.84 -11.22 -3.62
C LYS A 15 -25.05 -11.89 -2.96
N ASN A 16 -26.03 -11.07 -2.62
CA ASN A 16 -27.19 -11.35 -1.79
C ASN A 16 -28.11 -12.46 -2.34
N GLU A 17 -27.70 -13.70 -2.23
CA GLU A 17 -28.60 -14.85 -2.28
C GLU A 17 -28.22 -15.81 -1.14
N VAL A 18 -29.08 -15.89 -0.13
CA VAL A 18 -29.02 -16.95 0.89
C VAL A 18 -29.50 -18.23 0.21
N SER A 19 -28.67 -18.78 -0.68
CA SER A 19 -28.82 -20.17 -1.08
C SER A 19 -28.37 -20.99 0.12
N TYR A 20 -29.29 -21.77 0.67
CA TYR A 20 -29.01 -22.78 1.67
C TYR A 20 -28.09 -23.85 1.05
N GLY A 21 -26.79 -23.57 0.98
CA GLY A 21 -25.77 -24.45 0.39
C GLY A 21 -25.83 -25.86 0.98
N LYS A 22 -25.34 -26.84 0.21
CA LYS A 22 -25.29 -28.24 0.63
C LYS A 22 -24.50 -28.36 1.93
N GLU A 23 -24.76 -29.40 2.74
CA GLU A 23 -24.12 -29.59 4.06
C GLU A 23 -22.59 -29.34 4.07
N PRO A 24 -21.81 -29.72 3.03
CA PRO A 24 -20.39 -29.38 2.92
C PRO A 24 -20.06 -27.89 2.96
N ASP A 25 -20.83 -27.05 2.28
CA ASP A 25 -20.61 -25.60 2.24
C ASP A 25 -20.84 -24.94 3.61
N ARG A 26 -21.85 -25.42 4.34
CA ARG A 26 -22.17 -24.91 5.68
C ARG A 26 -21.10 -25.30 6.69
N VAL A 27 -20.61 -26.53 6.62
CA VAL A 27 -19.53 -27.03 7.48
C VAL A 27 -18.23 -26.25 7.21
N TYR A 28 -17.91 -25.96 5.94
CA TYR A 28 -16.78 -25.14 5.55
C TYR A 28 -16.87 -23.69 6.10
N LEU A 29 -18.02 -23.03 5.91
CA LEU A 29 -18.25 -21.67 6.42
C LEU A 29 -18.18 -21.60 7.95
N LEU A 30 -18.73 -22.61 8.63
CA LEU A 30 -18.69 -22.73 10.09
C LEU A 30 -17.27 -22.89 10.60
N TYR A 31 -16.49 -23.79 9.99
CA TYR A 31 -15.08 -24.00 10.33
C TYR A 31 -14.25 -22.72 10.20
N HIS A 32 -14.36 -22.02 9.07
CA HIS A 32 -13.60 -20.78 8.85
C HIS A 32 -14.02 -19.63 9.78
N SER A 33 -15.31 -19.56 10.13
CA SER A 33 -15.82 -18.58 11.09
C SER A 33 -15.29 -18.85 12.49
N LEU A 34 -15.31 -20.11 12.94
CA LEU A 34 -14.74 -20.52 14.23
C LEU A 34 -13.23 -20.25 14.29
N ARG A 35 -12.49 -20.53 13.22
CA ARG A 35 -11.04 -20.26 13.16
C ARG A 35 -10.70 -18.77 13.23
N ARG A 36 -11.53 -17.91 12.62
CA ARG A 36 -11.38 -16.44 12.76
C ARG A 36 -11.68 -15.98 14.19
N MET A 37 -12.72 -16.55 14.82
CA MET A 37 -13.06 -16.24 16.20
C MET A 37 -11.96 -16.67 17.17
N SER A 38 -11.45 -17.91 17.07
CA SER A 38 -10.32 -18.39 17.89
C SER A 38 -9.12 -17.45 17.81
N LYS A 39 -8.69 -17.03 16.61
CA LYS A 39 -7.61 -16.04 16.44
C LYS A 39 -7.90 -14.71 17.13
N LYS A 40 -9.13 -14.21 17.06
CA LYS A 40 -9.54 -12.95 17.71
C LYS A 40 -9.51 -13.08 19.23
N TYR A 41 -9.97 -14.21 19.77
CA TYR A 41 -9.90 -14.50 21.21
C TYR A 41 -8.45 -14.66 21.69
N HIS A 42 -7.58 -15.33 20.92
CA HIS A 42 -6.15 -15.44 21.20
C HIS A 42 -5.44 -14.08 21.28
N GLN A 43 -5.74 -13.18 20.33
CA GLN A 43 -5.19 -11.82 20.34
C GLN A 43 -5.68 -11.03 21.56
N THR A 44 -6.95 -11.18 21.91
CA THR A 44 -7.59 -10.47 23.01
C THR A 44 -7.12 -10.99 24.38
N SER A 45 -6.96 -12.31 24.53
CA SER A 45 -6.48 -12.94 25.75
C SER A 45 -5.03 -12.52 26.04
N ASN A 46 -4.15 -12.56 25.02
CA ASN A 46 -2.79 -12.04 25.13
C ASN A 46 -2.75 -10.56 25.55
N LEU A 47 -3.63 -9.73 25.00
CA LEU A 47 -3.70 -8.30 25.34
C LEU A 47 -4.18 -8.07 26.79
N TYR A 48 -5.13 -8.87 27.29
CA TYR A 48 -5.55 -8.82 28.70
C TYR A 48 -4.49 -9.35 29.67
N LYS A 49 -3.74 -10.38 29.26
CA LYS A 49 -2.59 -10.90 30.01
C LYS A 49 -1.51 -9.84 30.19
N LEU A 50 -1.15 -9.15 29.11
CA LEU A 50 -0.16 -8.05 29.12
C LEU A 50 -0.60 -6.85 29.97
N LYS A 51 -1.91 -6.57 30.02
CA LYS A 51 -2.48 -5.47 30.82
C LYS A 51 -2.80 -5.84 32.27
N GLY A 52 -2.39 -7.03 32.74
CA GLY A 52 -2.63 -7.48 34.12
C GLY A 52 -4.11 -7.72 34.47
N LYS A 53 -4.99 -7.84 33.48
CA LYS A 53 -6.44 -8.01 33.67
C LYS A 53 -6.80 -9.49 33.84
N GLY A 54 -6.42 -10.08 34.98
CA GLY A 54 -6.51 -11.52 35.24
C GLY A 54 -7.91 -12.14 35.07
N GLY A 55 -8.97 -11.44 35.49
CA GLY A 55 -10.35 -11.91 35.34
C GLY A 55 -10.80 -11.97 33.88
N SER A 56 -10.55 -10.91 33.11
CA SER A 56 -10.88 -10.85 31.68
C SER A 56 -10.04 -11.84 30.86
N TYR A 57 -8.75 -11.98 31.18
CA TYR A 57 -7.88 -13.00 30.57
C TYR A 57 -8.44 -14.41 30.73
N ARG A 58 -8.83 -14.80 31.95
CA ARG A 58 -9.40 -16.12 32.23
C ARG A 58 -10.72 -16.36 31.48
N ALA A 59 -11.59 -15.36 31.39
CA ALA A 59 -12.83 -15.49 30.64
C ALA A 59 -12.59 -15.65 29.13
N THR A 60 -11.64 -14.90 28.56
CA THR A 60 -11.32 -14.95 27.12
C THR A 60 -10.62 -16.24 26.72
N ILE A 61 -9.72 -16.79 27.56
CA ILE A 61 -9.02 -18.04 27.26
C ILE A 61 -9.95 -19.27 27.36
N ILE A 62 -10.98 -19.22 28.22
CA ILE A 62 -12.03 -20.26 28.25
C ILE A 62 -12.81 -20.26 26.92
N GLN A 63 -13.16 -19.09 26.40
CA GLN A 63 -13.83 -18.97 25.10
C GLN A 63 -12.96 -19.45 23.93
N GLU A 64 -11.66 -19.15 23.98
CA GLU A 64 -10.67 -19.65 23.02
C GLU A 64 -10.60 -21.19 23.02
N ASN A 65 -10.42 -21.80 24.19
CA ASN A 65 -10.34 -23.26 24.35
C ASN A 65 -11.63 -23.97 23.90
N ILE A 66 -12.80 -23.39 24.20
CA ILE A 66 -14.10 -23.94 23.76
C ILE A 66 -14.17 -23.96 22.22
N ILE A 67 -13.73 -22.89 21.57
CA ILE A 67 -13.72 -22.80 20.10
C ILE A 67 -12.72 -23.79 19.49
N GLU A 68 -11.56 -24.00 20.13
CA GLU A 68 -10.59 -25.00 19.69
C GLU A 68 -11.15 -26.43 19.76
N ILE A 69 -11.85 -26.78 20.85
CA ILE A 69 -12.55 -28.07 20.97
C ILE A 69 -13.62 -28.23 19.88
N PHE A 70 -14.40 -27.18 19.59
CA PHE A 70 -15.37 -27.22 18.48
C PHE A 70 -14.69 -27.39 17.11
N LEU A 71 -13.53 -26.76 16.90
CA LEU A 71 -12.75 -26.92 15.67
C LEU A 71 -12.23 -28.35 15.51
N GLU A 72 -11.77 -29.00 16.60
CA GLU A 72 -11.35 -30.41 16.57
C GLU A 72 -12.51 -31.35 16.23
N GLN A 73 -13.66 -31.17 16.88
CA GLN A 73 -14.87 -31.97 16.61
C GLN A 73 -15.37 -31.77 15.17
N LEU A 74 -15.35 -30.54 14.67
CA LEU A 74 -15.67 -30.24 13.28
C LEU A 74 -14.68 -30.91 12.34
N ASN A 75 -13.38 -30.89 12.64
CA ASN A 75 -12.37 -31.53 11.80
C ASN A 75 -12.62 -33.04 11.65
N ILE A 76 -13.01 -33.72 12.73
CA ILE A 76 -13.42 -35.13 12.70
C ILE A 76 -14.64 -35.34 11.79
N LYS A 77 -15.65 -34.48 11.89
CA LYS A 77 -16.86 -34.52 11.04
C LYS A 77 -16.56 -34.18 9.58
N CYS A 78 -15.55 -33.36 9.30
CA CYS A 78 -15.13 -33.03 7.94
C CYS A 78 -14.43 -34.20 7.26
N ASN A 79 -13.61 -34.93 8.02
CA ASN A 79 -12.98 -36.16 7.54
C ASN A 79 -14.01 -37.23 7.19
N SER A 80 -15.07 -37.41 7.99
CA SER A 80 -16.13 -38.39 7.69
C SER A 80 -17.00 -38.02 6.49
N LEU A 81 -17.09 -36.73 6.15
CA LEU A 81 -17.84 -36.22 5.00
C LEU A 81 -16.97 -36.05 3.74
N ASN A 82 -15.69 -36.50 3.76
CA ASN A 82 -14.72 -36.26 2.68
C ASN A 82 -14.58 -34.78 2.27
N ILE A 83 -14.81 -33.86 3.21
CA ILE A 83 -14.67 -32.42 2.99
C ILE A 83 -13.20 -32.07 3.23
N ASN A 84 -12.46 -31.79 2.15
CA ASN A 84 -11.08 -31.32 2.23
C ASN A 84 -11.05 -29.87 2.74
N ILE A 85 -11.04 -29.70 4.06
CA ILE A 85 -10.83 -28.41 4.69
C ILE A 85 -9.32 -28.12 4.70
N MET A 86 -8.90 -27.22 3.80
CA MET A 86 -7.56 -26.63 3.64
C MET A 86 -6.49 -27.11 4.65
N CYS A 87 -5.93 -28.30 4.46
CA CYS A 87 -4.71 -28.76 5.10
C CYS A 87 -3.97 -29.74 4.18
N LYS A 88 -3.52 -29.20 3.04
CA LYS A 88 -2.34 -29.55 2.22
C LYS A 88 -2.67 -29.08 0.81
N PHE A 89 -2.24 -27.86 0.48
CA PHE A 89 -2.22 -27.46 -0.91
C PHE A 89 -1.40 -28.49 -1.70
N GLN A 90 -1.90 -28.90 -2.87
CA GLN A 90 -1.13 -29.78 -3.73
C GLN A 90 0.15 -29.05 -4.17
N LYS A 91 1.29 -29.66 -3.83
CA LYS A 91 2.60 -29.13 -4.17
C LYS A 91 3.02 -29.61 -5.55
N PHE A 92 3.63 -28.72 -6.31
CA PHE A 92 4.14 -28.97 -7.64
C PHE A 92 5.57 -28.45 -7.73
N ILE A 93 6.34 -29.01 -8.65
CA ILE A 93 7.62 -28.43 -9.06
C ILE A 93 7.38 -27.88 -10.46
N GLY A 94 7.67 -26.58 -10.63
CA GLY A 94 7.62 -25.91 -11.91
C GLY A 94 9.01 -25.50 -12.36
N GLU A 95 9.24 -25.46 -13.67
CA GLU A 95 10.47 -24.94 -14.26
C GLU A 95 10.24 -23.52 -14.78
N ILE A 96 11.09 -22.58 -14.39
CA ILE A 96 11.01 -21.18 -14.82
C ILE A 96 11.55 -21.09 -16.25
N THR A 97 10.66 -20.95 -17.22
CA THR A 97 11.02 -20.96 -18.65
C THR A 97 11.31 -19.58 -19.21
N ASN A 98 10.69 -18.53 -18.64
CA ASN A 98 10.91 -17.16 -19.10
C ASN A 98 10.59 -16.16 -17.98
N TYR A 99 11.18 -14.97 -18.08
CA TYR A 99 10.85 -13.81 -17.25
C TYR A 99 10.89 -12.54 -18.11
N THR A 100 9.71 -11.94 -18.32
CA THR A 100 9.54 -10.73 -19.15
C THR A 100 8.46 -9.85 -18.55
N ASN A 101 8.64 -8.52 -18.58
CA ASN A 101 7.65 -7.55 -18.08
C ASN A 101 7.16 -7.86 -16.65
N ASN A 102 8.06 -8.24 -15.75
CA ASN A 102 7.74 -8.61 -14.36
C ASN A 102 6.78 -9.79 -14.21
N VAL A 103 6.75 -10.71 -15.19
CA VAL A 103 5.95 -11.93 -15.12
C VAL A 103 6.84 -13.13 -15.42
N TYR A 104 6.83 -14.10 -14.49
CA TYR A 104 7.46 -15.40 -14.70
C TYR A 104 6.52 -16.29 -15.51
N THR A 105 7.06 -16.96 -16.52
CA THR A 105 6.38 -18.06 -17.21
C THR A 105 6.98 -19.37 -16.71
N ILE A 106 6.14 -20.20 -16.11
CA ILE A 106 6.56 -21.41 -15.42
C ILE A 106 5.81 -22.60 -16.02
N THR A 107 6.56 -23.64 -16.38
CA THR A 107 5.99 -24.89 -16.84
C THR A 107 5.78 -25.80 -15.64
N VAL A 108 4.53 -26.23 -15.43
CA VAL A 108 4.14 -27.16 -14.36
C VAL A 108 3.45 -28.36 -15.00
N GLY A 109 4.17 -29.47 -15.14
CA GLY A 109 3.70 -30.62 -15.90
C GLY A 109 3.53 -30.26 -17.38
N ASP A 110 2.32 -30.42 -17.92
CA ASP A 110 1.95 -30.11 -19.30
C ASP A 110 1.42 -28.68 -19.49
N LYS A 111 1.38 -27.88 -18.43
CA LYS A 111 0.79 -26.54 -18.44
C LYS A 111 1.84 -25.45 -18.32
N SER A 112 1.62 -24.35 -19.04
CA SER A 112 2.34 -23.10 -18.84
C SER A 112 1.48 -22.14 -18.01
N VAL A 113 2.05 -21.61 -16.92
CA VAL A 113 1.39 -20.68 -16.01
C VAL A 113 2.21 -19.42 -15.84
N THR A 114 1.52 -18.29 -15.70
CA THR A 114 2.17 -16.99 -15.51
C THR A 114 2.00 -16.51 -14.07
N ILE A 115 3.11 -16.16 -13.42
CA ILE A 115 3.10 -15.63 -12.05
C ILE A 115 3.82 -14.28 -12.02
N PRO A 116 3.15 -13.18 -11.64
CA PRO A 116 3.80 -11.88 -11.51
C PRO A 116 4.93 -11.88 -10.47
N TYR A 117 5.95 -11.07 -10.70
CA TYR A 117 7.10 -10.90 -9.80
C TYR A 117 6.66 -10.55 -8.38
N SER A 118 5.73 -9.61 -8.26
CA SER A 118 5.18 -9.17 -6.98
C SER A 118 4.48 -10.28 -6.21
N VAL A 119 3.88 -11.26 -6.88
CA VAL A 119 3.26 -12.44 -6.26
C VAL A 119 4.33 -13.46 -5.89
N MET A 120 5.31 -13.67 -6.77
CA MET A 120 6.40 -14.61 -6.59
C MET A 120 7.26 -14.26 -5.38
N HIS A 121 7.59 -12.98 -5.19
CA HIS A 121 8.54 -12.51 -4.17
C HIS A 121 7.87 -11.90 -2.93
N LYS A 122 6.55 -12.01 -2.80
CA LYS A 122 5.78 -11.31 -1.75
C LYS A 122 6.10 -11.73 -0.32
N TYR A 123 6.29 -13.03 -0.13
CA TYR A 123 6.40 -13.71 1.16
C TYR A 123 7.54 -14.74 1.25
N PRO A 124 7.90 -15.47 0.16
CA PRO A 124 8.99 -16.43 0.24
C PRO A 124 10.35 -15.72 0.17
N VAL A 125 11.34 -16.26 0.90
CA VAL A 125 12.73 -15.86 0.76
C VAL A 125 13.42 -16.92 -0.08
N PHE A 126 13.64 -16.62 -1.36
CA PHE A 126 14.34 -17.55 -2.22
C PHE A 126 15.84 -17.58 -1.87
N PRO A 127 16.46 -18.78 -1.81
CA PRO A 127 17.90 -18.91 -1.67
C PRO A 127 18.65 -18.10 -2.74
N THR A 128 19.76 -17.47 -2.37
CA THR A 128 20.61 -16.72 -3.32
C THR A 128 21.09 -17.57 -4.49
N SER A 129 21.22 -18.89 -4.29
CA SER A 129 21.54 -19.85 -5.35
C SER A 129 20.46 -19.93 -6.45
N MET A 130 19.22 -19.57 -6.16
CA MET A 130 18.09 -19.54 -7.09
C MET A 130 17.91 -18.18 -7.79
N MET A 131 18.67 -17.16 -7.38
CA MET A 131 18.56 -15.79 -7.89
C MET A 131 19.65 -15.49 -8.92
N GLU A 132 19.30 -14.71 -9.93
CA GLU A 132 20.19 -14.17 -10.96
C GLU A 132 19.70 -12.77 -11.36
N SER A 133 20.59 -11.78 -11.32
CA SER A 133 20.28 -10.39 -11.74
C SER A 133 18.97 -9.81 -11.19
N GLY A 134 18.63 -10.11 -9.93
CA GLY A 134 17.43 -9.59 -9.26
C GLY A 134 16.14 -10.36 -9.52
N HIS A 135 16.17 -11.44 -10.30
CA HIS A 135 15.04 -12.34 -10.52
C HIS A 135 15.42 -13.80 -10.26
N LEU A 136 14.46 -14.72 -10.34
CA LEU A 136 14.76 -16.16 -10.26
C LEU A 136 15.41 -16.64 -11.57
N LYS A 137 16.37 -17.57 -11.45
CA LYS A 137 17.09 -18.16 -12.59
C LYS A 137 16.14 -18.82 -13.58
N ILE A 138 16.33 -18.51 -14.86
CA ILE A 138 15.66 -19.22 -15.96
C ILE A 138 16.27 -20.63 -16.06
N GLY A 139 15.43 -21.65 -16.27
CA GLY A 139 15.74 -23.08 -16.13
C GLY A 139 15.77 -23.57 -14.68
N GLY A 140 15.52 -22.68 -13.70
CA GLY A 140 15.46 -23.04 -12.29
C GLY A 140 14.15 -23.74 -11.92
N ASN A 141 14.23 -24.71 -11.01
CA ASN A 141 13.05 -25.40 -10.45
C ASN A 141 12.50 -24.65 -9.24
N ILE A 142 11.19 -24.46 -9.20
CA ILE A 142 10.47 -23.80 -8.11
C ILE A 142 9.34 -24.67 -7.56
N HIS A 143 9.24 -24.74 -6.24
CA HIS A 143 8.17 -25.39 -5.51
C HIS A 143 6.96 -24.47 -5.45
N LEU A 144 5.83 -24.94 -5.98
CA LEU A 144 4.59 -24.21 -6.08
C LEU A 144 3.47 -24.94 -5.34
N VAL A 145 2.46 -24.17 -4.98
CA VAL A 145 1.23 -24.58 -4.33
C VAL A 145 0.07 -24.20 -5.23
N LYS A 146 -0.76 -25.19 -5.58
CA LYS A 146 -1.94 -24.99 -6.41
C LYS A 146 -3.10 -24.44 -5.58
N LYS A 147 -3.68 -23.31 -5.99
CA LYS A 147 -4.93 -22.77 -5.43
C LYS A 147 -6.15 -23.23 -6.24
N ASP A 148 -6.02 -23.24 -7.57
CA ASP A 148 -7.02 -23.75 -8.51
C ASP A 148 -6.34 -24.24 -9.81
N GLU A 149 -7.10 -24.63 -10.83
CA GLU A 149 -6.56 -25.20 -12.08
C GLU A 149 -5.62 -24.27 -12.86
N GLN A 150 -5.68 -22.96 -12.63
CA GLN A 150 -4.90 -21.95 -13.37
C GLN A 150 -3.97 -21.14 -12.46
N THR A 151 -4.20 -21.17 -11.13
CA THR A 151 -3.51 -20.30 -10.18
C THR A 151 -2.58 -21.09 -9.27
N PHE A 152 -1.30 -20.71 -9.31
CA PHE A 152 -0.22 -21.25 -8.48
C PHE A 152 0.45 -20.13 -7.67
N TYR A 153 0.98 -20.49 -6.50
CA TYR A 153 1.74 -19.60 -5.62
C TYR A 153 3.05 -20.28 -5.21
N PRO A 154 4.11 -19.53 -4.90
CA PRO A 154 5.32 -20.12 -4.32
C PRO A 154 5.03 -20.83 -3.00
N ASP A 155 5.61 -22.01 -2.80
CA ASP A 155 5.42 -22.80 -1.58
C ASP A 155 6.15 -22.16 -0.39
N HIS A 156 5.39 -21.47 0.44
CA HIS A 156 5.88 -20.79 1.64
C HIS A 156 6.49 -21.74 2.68
N GLU A 157 6.10 -23.02 2.69
CA GLU A 157 6.73 -24.00 3.60
C GLU A 157 8.15 -24.35 3.15
N THR A 158 8.41 -24.37 1.84
CA THR A 158 9.72 -24.70 1.29
C THR A 158 10.70 -23.53 1.38
N TYR A 159 10.22 -22.30 1.11
CA TYR A 159 11.07 -21.11 1.03
C TYR A 159 11.09 -20.26 2.31
N GLY A 160 10.42 -20.72 3.36
CA GLY A 160 10.18 -19.94 4.57
C GLY A 160 9.24 -18.77 4.33
N ILE A 161 8.68 -18.25 5.42
CA ILE A 161 7.90 -17.01 5.41
C ILE A 161 8.79 -15.95 6.04
N SER A 162 9.06 -14.86 5.31
CA SER A 162 9.62 -13.68 5.96
C SER A 162 8.56 -13.08 6.89
N ASN A 163 8.60 -13.44 8.19
CA ASN A 163 7.84 -12.72 9.22
C ASN A 163 8.35 -11.29 9.42
N SER A 164 9.42 -10.89 8.74
CA SER A 164 9.81 -9.50 8.56
C SER A 164 8.82 -8.79 7.63
N GLN A 165 7.71 -8.34 8.21
CA GLN A 165 6.94 -7.20 7.67
C GLN A 165 7.74 -5.88 7.67
N GLU A 166 9.02 -5.90 8.06
CA GLU A 166 9.87 -4.71 8.19
C GLU A 166 11.27 -5.02 7.66
N GLN A 167 11.40 -5.01 6.33
CA GLN A 167 12.49 -4.41 5.58
C GLN A 167 12.12 -4.65 4.12
N ILE A 168 11.25 -3.80 3.57
CA ILE A 168 11.23 -3.64 2.12
C ILE A 168 12.65 -3.19 1.79
N HIS A 169 13.46 -4.08 1.21
CA HIS A 169 14.73 -3.68 0.63
C HIS A 169 14.38 -2.79 -0.55
N TYR A 170 14.36 -1.50 -0.28
CA TYR A 170 14.10 -0.50 -1.28
C TYR A 170 15.17 -0.60 -2.36
N VAL A 171 14.71 -0.73 -3.60
CA VAL A 171 15.56 -0.59 -4.78
C VAL A 171 15.90 0.90 -4.91
N ASP A 172 17.17 1.21 -5.12
CA ASP A 172 17.62 2.58 -5.38
C ASP A 172 16.93 3.13 -6.63
N GLY A 173 16.06 4.12 -6.43
CA GLY A 173 15.29 4.78 -7.48
C GLY A 173 15.93 6.06 -8.01
N SER A 174 17.19 6.36 -7.66
CA SER A 174 17.82 7.64 -8.00
C SER A 174 17.81 7.97 -9.49
N TYR A 175 17.75 6.96 -10.37
CA TYR A 175 17.62 7.15 -11.82
C TYR A 175 16.34 7.88 -12.25
N LEU A 176 15.28 7.87 -11.41
CA LEU A 176 14.03 8.59 -11.67
C LEU A 176 14.18 10.11 -11.43
N LEU A 177 15.18 10.56 -10.68
CA LEU A 177 15.37 11.98 -10.36
C LEU A 177 15.69 12.84 -11.58
N LYS A 178 16.20 12.23 -12.67
CA LYS A 178 16.59 12.92 -13.91
C LYS A 178 15.45 13.69 -14.58
N ASP A 179 14.21 13.24 -14.39
CA ASP A 179 13.02 13.84 -14.99
C ASP A 179 12.37 14.91 -14.08
N ALA A 180 12.83 15.03 -12.84
CA ALA A 180 12.22 15.87 -11.82
C ALA A 180 12.86 17.27 -11.76
N LYS A 181 12.02 18.30 -11.55
CA LYS A 181 12.50 19.68 -11.41
C LYS A 181 13.07 19.91 -10.00
N PRO A 182 14.13 20.70 -9.82
CA PRO A 182 14.60 21.01 -8.47
C PRO A 182 13.53 21.80 -7.70
N LEU A 183 13.13 21.31 -6.53
CA LEU A 183 12.34 22.07 -5.57
C LEU A 183 13.29 22.96 -4.78
N LYS A 184 13.03 24.26 -4.75
CA LYS A 184 13.80 25.20 -3.93
C LYS A 184 13.08 25.44 -2.62
N LEU A 185 13.85 25.49 -1.54
CA LEU A 185 13.36 26.02 -0.27
C LEU A 185 13.31 27.54 -0.39
N GLU A 186 12.12 28.10 -0.48
CA GLU A 186 11.91 29.55 -0.49
C GLU A 186 11.86 30.06 0.95
N CYS A 187 13.04 30.42 1.48
CA CYS A 187 13.15 31.10 2.77
C CYS A 187 14.34 32.09 2.72
N SER A 188 14.34 33.07 3.61
CA SER A 188 15.49 33.94 3.84
C SER A 188 16.63 33.19 4.55
N PHE A 189 17.85 33.74 4.50
CA PHE A 189 18.99 33.16 5.21
C PHE A 189 18.75 33.12 6.73
N ASN A 190 18.13 34.14 7.31
CA ASN A 190 17.81 34.16 8.75
C ASN A 190 16.81 33.07 9.15
N GLU A 191 15.77 32.84 8.34
CA GLU A 191 14.83 31.73 8.56
C GLU A 191 15.53 30.38 8.43
N LEU A 192 16.43 30.24 7.45
CA LEU A 192 17.26 29.04 7.28
C LEU A 192 18.10 28.76 8.54
N LEU A 193 18.73 29.78 9.13
CA LEU A 193 19.50 29.64 10.37
C LEU A 193 18.63 29.18 11.55
N SER A 194 17.41 29.71 11.66
CA SER A 194 16.45 29.30 12.69
C SER A 194 16.03 27.83 12.52
N LYS A 195 15.80 27.39 11.28
CA LYS A 195 15.56 25.96 11.00
C LYS A 195 16.79 25.12 11.30
N LEU A 196 17.97 25.61 10.93
CA LEU A 196 19.23 24.92 11.13
C LEU A 196 19.49 24.67 12.61
N SER A 197 19.24 25.64 13.50
CA SER A 197 19.44 25.44 14.94
C SER A 197 18.60 24.31 15.51
N ASN A 198 17.40 24.08 14.98
CA ASN A 198 16.50 23.02 15.43
C ASN A 198 16.96 21.63 14.96
N ILE A 199 17.57 21.55 13.77
CA ILE A 199 18.03 20.27 13.19
C ILE A 199 19.51 19.98 13.45
N MET A 200 20.31 20.97 13.87
CA MET A 200 21.75 20.80 14.12
C MET A 200 22.08 19.59 15.00
N PRO A 201 21.31 19.27 16.07
CA PRO A 201 21.59 18.09 16.90
C PRO A 201 21.40 16.74 16.18
N SER A 202 20.57 16.67 15.13
CA SER A 202 20.28 15.44 14.39
C SER A 202 21.20 15.22 13.17
N ILE A 203 22.03 16.20 12.81
CA ILE A 203 22.98 16.10 11.71
C ILE A 203 24.20 15.24 12.13
N PRO A 204 24.70 14.31 11.28
CA PRO A 204 25.91 13.56 11.55
C PRO A 204 27.13 14.46 11.81
N GLU A 205 28.03 14.07 12.71
CA GLU A 205 29.19 14.88 13.13
C GLU A 205 30.05 15.41 11.99
N GLY A 206 30.38 14.58 11.00
CA GLY A 206 31.14 15.02 9.81
C GLY A 206 30.45 16.17 9.07
N LYS A 207 29.15 16.04 8.81
CA LYS A 207 28.34 17.09 8.16
C LYS A 207 28.17 18.33 9.05
N ARG A 208 28.09 18.18 10.38
CA ARG A 208 28.00 19.31 11.31
C ARG A 208 29.23 20.22 11.21
N ASN A 209 30.41 19.65 11.08
CA ASN A 209 31.64 20.42 10.92
C ASN A 209 31.64 21.22 9.60
N GLU A 210 31.20 20.61 8.50
CA GLU A 210 31.07 21.30 7.21
C GLU A 210 30.04 22.44 7.27
N VAL A 211 28.89 22.21 7.92
CA VAL A 211 27.89 23.26 8.18
C VAL A 211 28.52 24.44 8.94
N LEU A 212 29.25 24.17 10.03
CA LEU A 212 29.90 25.22 10.82
C LEU A 212 30.93 25.98 9.98
N GLN A 213 31.72 25.30 9.15
CA GLN A 213 32.68 25.93 8.24
C GLN A 213 31.99 26.86 7.24
N ILE A 214 30.83 26.47 6.69
CA ILE A 214 30.05 27.34 5.78
C ILE A 214 29.55 28.59 6.52
N LEU A 215 29.06 28.43 7.76
CA LEU A 215 28.51 29.53 8.55
C LEU A 215 29.56 30.59 8.90
N VAL A 216 30.75 30.15 9.36
CA VAL A 216 31.82 31.05 9.82
C VAL A 216 32.66 31.64 8.69
N ASN A 217 32.52 31.13 7.45
CA ASN A 217 33.26 31.65 6.30
C ASN A 217 32.80 33.09 5.98
N GLN A 218 33.71 34.05 6.10
CA GLN A 218 33.44 35.47 5.86
C GLN A 218 33.48 35.86 4.39
N ASP A 219 34.06 35.01 3.53
CA ASP A 219 34.18 35.26 2.09
C ASP A 219 32.92 34.88 1.30
N LEU A 220 32.01 34.10 1.91
CA LEU A 220 30.75 33.68 1.29
C LEU A 220 29.62 34.68 1.57
N ARG A 221 28.88 35.05 0.52
CA ARG A 221 27.62 35.81 0.66
C ARG A 221 26.51 34.94 1.22
N ASP A 222 25.48 35.56 1.78
CA ASP A 222 24.33 34.85 2.38
C ASP A 222 23.62 33.93 1.38
N GLU A 223 23.49 34.34 0.12
CA GLU A 223 22.87 33.50 -0.91
C GLU A 223 23.72 32.25 -1.21
N GLU A 224 25.06 32.39 -1.18
CA GLU A 224 25.99 31.27 -1.39
C GLU A 224 26.00 30.33 -0.18
N LYS A 225 25.96 30.88 1.04
CA LYS A 225 25.80 30.09 2.27
C LYS A 225 24.49 29.32 2.25
N GLN A 226 23.39 29.97 1.91
CA GLN A 226 22.07 29.35 1.79
C GLN A 226 22.10 28.21 0.76
N SER A 227 22.66 28.43 -0.43
CA SER A 227 22.76 27.39 -1.47
C SER A 227 23.60 26.19 -1.01
N ARG A 228 24.72 26.42 -0.32
CA ARG A 228 25.58 25.32 0.17
C ARG A 228 24.90 24.55 1.30
N LEU A 229 24.29 25.25 2.26
CA LEU A 229 23.60 24.62 3.39
C LEU A 229 22.42 23.76 2.92
N THR A 230 21.58 24.28 2.03
CA THR A 230 20.42 23.55 1.48
C THR A 230 20.82 22.34 0.63
N SER A 231 22.05 22.31 0.10
CA SER A 231 22.61 21.13 -0.59
C SER A 231 23.16 20.06 0.37
N LEU A 232 23.62 20.48 1.55
CA LEU A 232 24.28 19.61 2.52
C LEU A 232 23.29 18.93 3.49
N VAL A 233 22.22 19.66 3.80
CA VAL A 233 21.23 19.34 4.83
C VAL A 233 19.82 19.40 4.23
N ALA A 234 19.04 18.33 4.44
CA ALA A 234 17.63 18.30 4.10
C ALA A 234 16.83 19.10 5.13
N PHE A 235 16.49 20.34 4.79
CA PHE A 235 15.60 21.15 5.63
C PHE A 235 14.15 20.72 5.46
N PRO A 236 13.32 20.74 6.52
CA PRO A 236 11.88 20.55 6.40
C PRO A 236 11.25 21.56 5.43
N LEU A 237 10.37 21.07 4.57
CA LEU A 237 9.58 21.89 3.64
C LEU A 237 8.34 22.41 4.38
N ASP A 238 8.16 23.73 4.47
CA ASP A 238 7.08 24.35 5.27
C ASP A 238 5.72 24.26 4.58
N PHE A 239 5.24 23.05 4.35
CA PHE A 239 3.89 22.82 3.89
C PHE A 239 2.96 22.61 5.07
N GLU A 240 2.09 23.59 5.31
CA GLU A 240 1.04 23.51 6.32
C GLU A 240 -0.26 22.98 5.71
N GLU A 241 -0.79 21.90 6.28
CA GLU A 241 -2.08 21.37 5.83
C GLU A 241 -3.20 22.36 6.11
N SER A 242 -4.13 22.45 5.17
CA SER A 242 -5.25 23.36 5.23
C SER A 242 -6.45 22.76 4.50
N GLU A 243 -7.50 23.56 4.28
CA GLU A 243 -8.63 23.13 3.46
C GLU A 243 -8.24 22.88 1.99
N THR A 244 -7.19 23.57 1.52
CA THR A 244 -6.74 23.53 0.12
C THR A 244 -5.40 22.83 -0.07
N LEU A 245 -4.77 22.33 1.00
CA LEU A 245 -3.51 21.61 0.94
C LEU A 245 -3.55 20.38 1.85
N GLU A 246 -3.23 19.22 1.30
CA GLU A 246 -3.06 17.96 2.05
C GLU A 246 -1.73 17.31 1.70
N LYS A 247 -1.13 16.65 2.68
CA LYS A 247 0.10 15.88 2.51
C LYS A 247 -0.17 14.38 2.60
N LYS A 248 0.67 13.60 1.92
CA LYS A 248 0.76 12.15 2.06
C LYS A 248 2.23 11.78 2.00
N LYS A 249 2.71 11.01 2.96
CA LYS A 249 4.10 10.56 2.96
C LYS A 249 4.49 9.59 1.84
N SER A 250 3.53 8.82 1.29
CA SER A 250 3.81 7.66 0.44
C SER A 250 2.72 7.42 -0.59
N ILE A 251 3.09 6.79 -1.71
CA ILE A 251 2.15 6.34 -2.76
C ILE A 251 1.61 4.94 -2.44
N PHE A 252 2.40 4.09 -1.78
CA PHE A 252 2.06 2.66 -1.62
C PHE A 252 1.92 2.20 -0.17
N THR A 253 2.48 2.94 0.78
CA THR A 253 2.56 2.56 2.19
C THR A 253 1.56 3.35 3.00
N PRO A 254 0.43 2.74 3.42
CA PRO A 254 -0.55 3.43 4.23
C PRO A 254 -0.04 3.71 5.64
N ALA A 255 -0.59 4.74 6.29
CA ALA A 255 -0.28 5.06 7.68
C ALA A 255 -0.70 3.94 8.65
N ASN A 256 -1.79 3.23 8.36
CA ASN A 256 -2.30 2.10 9.13
C ASN A 256 -2.08 0.78 8.37
N ARG A 257 -1.87 -0.33 9.09
CA ARG A 257 -1.72 -1.65 8.46
C ARG A 257 -3.03 -2.11 7.83
N PHE A 258 -3.14 -2.02 6.51
CA PHE A 258 -4.26 -2.56 5.74
C PHE A 258 -3.87 -3.87 5.06
N LYS A 259 -4.87 -4.76 4.86
CA LYS A 259 -4.71 -5.98 4.05
C LYS A 259 -4.81 -5.71 2.54
N ASP A 260 -5.32 -4.54 2.16
CA ASP A 260 -5.49 -4.13 0.77
C ASP A 260 -4.24 -3.38 0.29
N GLU A 261 -3.57 -3.94 -0.72
CA GLU A 261 -2.37 -3.37 -1.32
C GLU A 261 -2.63 -2.05 -2.07
N ASN A 262 -3.90 -1.80 -2.42
CA ASN A 262 -4.35 -0.58 -3.05
C ASN A 262 -4.90 0.43 -2.03
N ALA A 263 -4.81 0.17 -0.72
CA ALA A 263 -5.34 1.08 0.30
C ALA A 263 -4.77 2.49 0.19
N GLN A 264 -3.45 2.62 0.01
CA GLN A 264 -2.80 3.93 -0.08
C GLN A 264 -3.08 4.64 -1.42
N PRO A 265 -3.01 3.96 -2.59
CA PRO A 265 -3.49 4.55 -3.83
C PRO A 265 -4.95 5.01 -3.78
N LYS A 266 -5.86 4.22 -3.18
CA LYS A 266 -7.26 4.61 -2.99
C LYS A 266 -7.37 5.86 -2.11
N GLU A 267 -6.67 5.88 -0.98
CA GLU A 267 -6.62 7.02 -0.07
C GLU A 267 -6.21 8.31 -0.79
N ILE A 268 -5.21 8.24 -1.67
CA ILE A 268 -4.77 9.36 -2.53
C ILE A 268 -5.89 9.82 -3.46
N VAL A 269 -6.53 8.90 -4.20
CA VAL A 269 -7.63 9.27 -5.11
C VAL A 269 -8.82 9.84 -4.33
N GLU A 270 -9.13 9.29 -3.16
CA GLU A 270 -10.19 9.79 -2.30
C GLU A 270 -9.89 11.18 -1.76
N SER A 271 -8.63 11.51 -1.43
CA SER A 271 -8.23 12.86 -1.07
C SER A 271 -8.37 13.84 -2.25
N ILE A 272 -7.97 13.43 -3.46
CA ILE A 272 -8.19 14.23 -4.69
C ILE A 272 -9.69 14.51 -4.88
N VAL A 273 -10.52 13.47 -4.81
CA VAL A 273 -11.98 13.58 -4.99
C VAL A 273 -12.61 14.40 -3.88
N ALA A 274 -12.15 14.26 -2.63
CA ALA A 274 -12.67 15.03 -1.52
C ALA A 274 -12.36 16.54 -1.66
N MET A 275 -11.21 16.91 -2.24
CA MET A 275 -10.90 18.29 -2.61
C MET A 275 -11.76 18.83 -3.76
N CYS A 276 -12.29 17.96 -4.61
CA CYS A 276 -13.25 18.31 -5.65
C CYS A 276 -14.68 18.43 -5.09
N ASN A 277 -15.00 17.64 -4.06
CA ASN A 277 -16.30 17.56 -3.42
C ASN A 277 -16.32 18.43 -2.14
N THR A 278 -16.29 19.74 -2.34
CA THR A 278 -16.42 20.75 -1.28
C THR A 278 -17.65 21.62 -1.58
N SER A 279 -18.18 22.30 -0.56
CA SER A 279 -19.22 23.30 -0.77
C SER A 279 -18.74 24.48 -1.62
N GLU A 280 -17.45 24.80 -1.56
CA GLU A 280 -16.81 25.81 -2.38
C GLU A 280 -15.58 25.20 -3.06
N GLN A 281 -15.69 24.91 -4.37
CA GLN A 281 -14.60 24.31 -5.13
C GLN A 281 -13.49 25.34 -5.35
N LYS A 282 -12.33 25.15 -4.72
CA LYS A 282 -11.16 26.04 -4.83
C LYS A 282 -9.99 25.29 -5.47
N PRO A 283 -9.01 26.01 -6.05
CA PRO A 283 -7.73 25.41 -6.39
C PRO A 283 -7.08 24.82 -5.13
N CYS A 284 -6.73 23.54 -5.21
CA CYS A 284 -6.14 22.77 -4.11
C CYS A 284 -4.84 22.10 -4.54
N LYS A 285 -4.06 21.61 -3.58
CA LYS A 285 -2.82 20.87 -3.81
C LYS A 285 -2.78 19.61 -2.95
N LEU A 286 -2.47 18.48 -3.57
CA LEU A 286 -2.08 17.26 -2.87
C LEU A 286 -0.57 17.07 -3.02
N ILE A 287 0.16 17.04 -1.90
CA ILE A 287 1.61 16.88 -1.87
C ILE A 287 1.94 15.48 -1.38
N ILE A 288 2.64 14.71 -2.20
CA ILE A 288 2.99 13.32 -1.93
C ILE A 288 4.50 13.20 -1.80
N GLY A 289 4.97 12.44 -0.81
CA GLY A 289 6.38 12.22 -0.53
C GLY A 289 6.92 13.02 0.64
N ILE A 290 6.05 13.69 1.41
CA ILE A 290 6.41 14.48 2.58
C ILE A 290 5.66 13.94 3.79
N ASP A 291 6.38 13.74 4.90
CA ASP A 291 5.80 13.29 6.16
C ASP A 291 5.06 14.43 6.87
N ASP A 292 3.83 14.16 7.30
CA ASP A 292 2.92 15.18 7.83
C ASP A 292 3.43 15.83 9.11
N LYS A 293 4.22 15.10 9.92
CA LYS A 293 4.72 15.55 11.22
C LYS A 293 6.08 16.20 11.14
N THR A 294 6.97 15.67 10.31
CA THR A 294 8.36 16.10 10.24
C THR A 294 8.64 17.03 9.08
N ASN A 295 7.75 17.09 8.08
CA ASN A 295 7.93 17.84 6.84
C ASN A 295 9.20 17.45 6.05
N LEU A 296 9.72 16.25 6.31
CA LEU A 296 10.84 15.66 5.58
C LEU A 296 10.34 14.80 4.43
N THR A 297 11.19 14.66 3.41
CA THR A 297 10.92 13.79 2.26
C THR A 297 11.05 12.32 2.62
N ASN A 298 10.32 11.46 1.89
CA ASN A 298 10.22 10.02 2.17
C ASN A 298 10.63 9.14 0.97
N LYS A 299 11.70 9.51 0.26
CA LYS A 299 12.33 8.68 -0.80
C LYS A 299 11.34 8.04 -1.78
N LEU A 300 10.37 8.79 -2.32
CA LEU A 300 9.35 8.23 -3.20
C LEU A 300 9.91 7.47 -4.40
N GLN A 301 11.06 7.90 -4.92
CA GLN A 301 11.76 7.24 -6.02
C GLN A 301 12.06 5.78 -5.70
N ASP A 302 12.47 5.49 -4.46
CA ASP A 302 12.81 4.15 -4.02
C ASP A 302 11.54 3.30 -3.89
N GLU A 303 10.43 3.88 -3.42
CA GLU A 303 9.14 3.19 -3.38
C GLU A 303 8.65 2.80 -4.79
N ILE A 304 8.79 3.72 -5.76
CA ILE A 304 8.42 3.49 -7.16
C ILE A 304 9.31 2.42 -7.77
N ALA A 305 10.63 2.55 -7.68
CA ALA A 305 11.58 1.59 -8.24
C ALA A 305 11.40 0.19 -7.66
N THR A 306 11.04 0.09 -6.38
CA THR A 306 10.78 -1.21 -5.73
C THR A 306 9.52 -1.88 -6.26
N ARG A 307 8.46 -1.10 -6.50
CA ARG A 307 7.17 -1.63 -7.00
C ARG A 307 7.15 -1.83 -8.52
N TYR A 308 7.92 -1.01 -9.24
CA TYR A 308 7.99 -0.95 -10.69
C TYR A 308 9.45 -0.84 -11.18
N PRO A 309 10.24 -1.91 -11.04
CA PRO A 309 11.69 -1.88 -11.29
C PRO A 309 12.10 -1.68 -12.76
N ASN A 310 11.16 -1.81 -13.70
CA ASN A 310 11.43 -1.70 -15.14
C ASN A 310 10.93 -0.36 -15.74
N MET A 311 10.50 0.59 -14.90
CA MET A 311 10.12 1.91 -15.38
C MET A 311 11.35 2.78 -15.39
N ASP A 312 11.73 3.31 -16.55
CA ASP A 312 12.97 4.07 -16.69
C ASP A 312 12.79 5.57 -16.43
N THR A 313 11.53 6.03 -16.36
CA THR A 313 11.16 7.44 -16.25
C THR A 313 9.95 7.64 -15.33
N ILE A 314 9.84 8.84 -14.75
CA ILE A 314 8.67 9.22 -13.95
C ILE A 314 7.41 9.31 -14.81
N ASP A 315 7.53 9.80 -16.04
CA ASP A 315 6.39 9.93 -16.96
C ASP A 315 5.80 8.55 -17.31
N GLU A 316 6.64 7.54 -17.48
CA GLU A 316 6.18 6.16 -17.68
C GLU A 316 5.41 5.66 -16.45
N PHE A 317 5.92 5.89 -15.25
CA PHE A 317 5.21 5.54 -14.01
C PHE A 317 3.85 6.24 -13.90
N GLN A 318 3.83 7.55 -14.14
CA GLN A 318 2.61 8.33 -14.06
C GLN A 318 1.55 7.83 -15.05
N ASN A 319 1.93 7.57 -16.30
CA ASN A 319 1.01 7.16 -17.35
C ASN A 319 0.62 5.67 -17.29
N THR A 320 1.42 4.83 -16.65
CA THR A 320 1.16 3.39 -16.55
C THR A 320 0.39 3.03 -15.28
N PHE A 321 0.65 3.72 -14.17
CA PHE A 321 0.02 3.42 -12.89
C PHE A 321 -0.88 4.56 -12.39
N LEU A 322 -0.33 5.74 -12.12
CA LEU A 322 -1.03 6.77 -11.36
C LEU A 322 -2.31 7.25 -12.07
N ILE A 323 -2.19 7.68 -13.33
CA ILE A 323 -3.31 8.15 -14.13
C ILE A 323 -4.33 7.03 -14.40
N PRO A 324 -3.93 5.83 -14.86
CA PRO A 324 -4.86 4.70 -15.04
C PRO A 324 -5.58 4.30 -13.75
N PHE A 325 -4.92 4.37 -12.59
CA PHE A 325 -5.54 4.06 -11.32
C PHE A 325 -6.62 5.08 -10.95
N ILE A 326 -6.31 6.38 -11.03
CA ILE A 326 -7.29 7.47 -10.82
C ILE A 326 -8.47 7.27 -11.77
N LYS A 327 -8.20 7.11 -13.06
CA LYS A 327 -9.20 6.84 -14.10
C LYS A 327 -10.08 5.64 -13.76
N SER A 328 -9.50 4.52 -13.35
CA SER A 328 -10.29 3.33 -12.99
C SER A 328 -11.12 3.52 -11.72
N TYR A 329 -10.64 4.31 -10.76
CA TYR A 329 -11.30 4.50 -9.47
C TYR A 329 -12.37 5.59 -9.52
N THR A 330 -12.35 6.48 -10.51
CA THR A 330 -13.32 7.57 -10.70
C THR A 330 -14.18 7.41 -11.95
N TYR A 331 -14.33 6.18 -12.44
CA TYR A 331 -15.13 5.84 -13.64
C TYR A 331 -14.75 6.64 -14.91
N ASN A 332 -13.47 6.94 -15.08
CA ASN A 332 -12.92 7.68 -16.21
C ASN A 332 -13.58 9.05 -16.39
N ASN A 333 -13.79 9.79 -15.29
CA ASN A 333 -14.31 11.15 -15.34
C ASN A 333 -13.32 12.08 -16.09
N PRO A 334 -13.65 12.54 -17.31
CA PRO A 334 -12.71 13.30 -18.13
C PRO A 334 -12.47 14.70 -17.58
N LEU A 335 -13.48 15.32 -16.96
CA LEU A 335 -13.37 16.65 -16.37
C LEU A 335 -12.38 16.63 -15.21
N LEU A 336 -12.50 15.65 -14.31
CA LEU A 336 -11.53 15.44 -13.23
C LEU A 336 -10.12 15.30 -13.81
N LEU A 337 -9.92 14.37 -14.76
CA LEU A 337 -8.58 14.11 -15.31
C LEU A 337 -7.96 15.35 -15.95
N SER A 338 -8.76 16.19 -16.62
CA SER A 338 -8.29 17.46 -17.19
C SER A 338 -7.99 18.55 -16.16
N SER A 339 -8.54 18.44 -14.95
CA SER A 339 -8.35 19.37 -13.83
C SER A 339 -7.14 19.05 -12.97
N LEU A 340 -6.43 17.94 -13.22
CA LEU A 340 -5.25 17.53 -12.47
C LEU A 340 -3.96 17.87 -13.22
N LYS A 341 -3.06 18.57 -12.56
CA LYS A 341 -1.71 18.83 -13.06
C LYS A 341 -0.67 18.21 -12.14
N TYR A 342 0.08 17.25 -12.66
CA TYR A 342 1.10 16.52 -11.93
C TYR A 342 2.46 17.21 -12.11
N ASN A 343 3.09 17.61 -11.01
CA ASN A 343 4.40 18.23 -11.02
C ASN A 343 5.35 17.41 -10.14
N TRP A 344 6.39 16.86 -10.76
CA TRP A 344 7.42 16.09 -10.06
C TRP A 344 8.62 16.96 -9.77
N TYR A 345 9.05 16.91 -8.51
CA TYR A 345 10.21 17.64 -8.05
C TYR A 345 11.22 16.73 -7.37
N SER A 346 12.49 17.15 -7.41
CA SER A 346 13.57 16.59 -6.60
C SER A 346 13.93 17.59 -5.50
N TYR A 347 13.97 17.11 -4.26
CA TYR A 347 14.45 17.87 -3.11
C TYR A 347 15.44 17.02 -2.32
N HIS A 348 16.69 17.48 -2.20
CA HIS A 348 17.76 16.77 -1.50
C HIS A 348 17.86 15.28 -1.90
N GLY A 349 17.76 14.98 -3.21
CA GLY A 349 17.86 13.62 -3.73
C GLY A 349 16.60 12.76 -3.60
N ASP A 350 15.48 13.33 -3.14
CA ASP A 350 14.21 12.63 -3.02
C ASP A 350 13.13 13.21 -3.93
N LEU A 351 12.26 12.34 -4.43
CA LEU A 351 11.09 12.75 -5.21
C LEU A 351 9.96 13.26 -4.33
N VAL A 352 9.34 14.33 -4.80
CA VAL A 352 8.10 14.92 -4.28
C VAL A 352 7.14 15.12 -5.46
N LEU A 353 5.91 14.65 -5.31
CA LEU A 353 4.84 14.88 -6.29
C LEU A 353 3.88 15.93 -5.75
N ILE A 354 3.66 17.01 -6.50
CA ILE A 354 2.62 18.01 -6.23
C ILE A 354 1.56 17.90 -7.33
N ILE A 355 0.36 17.49 -6.94
CA ILE A 355 -0.81 17.47 -7.82
C ILE A 355 -1.59 18.76 -7.56
N ASP A 356 -1.57 19.68 -8.53
CA ASP A 356 -2.48 20.83 -8.52
C ASP A 356 -3.86 20.36 -8.98
N ILE A 357 -4.89 20.69 -8.23
CA ILE A 357 -6.28 20.28 -8.44
C ILE A 357 -7.11 21.54 -8.66
N ASN A 358 -7.58 21.76 -9.89
CA ASN A 358 -8.45 22.87 -10.23
C ASN A 358 -9.75 22.37 -10.85
N TYR A 359 -10.57 21.72 -10.03
CA TYR A 359 -11.82 21.12 -10.46
C TYR A 359 -12.99 22.08 -10.28
N LYS A 360 -13.83 22.17 -11.31
CA LYS A 360 -15.10 22.87 -11.31
C LYS A 360 -16.14 22.02 -12.01
N GLY A 361 -17.11 21.49 -11.28
CA GLY A 361 -18.14 20.62 -11.85
C GLY A 361 -18.85 19.76 -10.82
N ALA A 362 -19.71 18.86 -11.31
CA ALA A 362 -20.57 18.02 -10.46
C ALA A 362 -19.78 17.15 -9.46
N PRO A 363 -20.39 16.76 -8.32
CA PRO A 363 -19.75 15.89 -7.35
C PRO A 363 -19.30 14.56 -7.97
N ILE A 364 -18.12 14.08 -7.55
CA ILE A 364 -17.48 12.88 -8.11
C ILE A 364 -17.63 11.71 -7.14
N VAL A 365 -18.16 10.58 -7.63
CA VAL A 365 -18.29 9.34 -6.86
C VAL A 365 -17.18 8.37 -7.26
N CYS A 366 -16.51 7.78 -6.27
CA CYS A 366 -15.50 6.76 -6.45
C CYS A 366 -16.10 5.36 -6.65
N LYS A 367 -15.28 4.45 -7.19
CA LYS A 367 -15.64 3.05 -7.38
C LYS A 367 -16.04 2.40 -6.07
N GLY A 368 -17.14 1.64 -6.09
CA GLY A 368 -17.75 1.07 -4.88
C GLY A 368 -18.90 1.91 -4.33
N GLY A 369 -19.23 3.05 -4.94
CA GLY A 369 -20.36 3.89 -4.51
C GLY A 369 -20.03 4.74 -3.28
N ILE A 370 -18.77 5.18 -3.21
CA ILE A 370 -18.23 5.99 -2.11
C ILE A 370 -18.12 7.43 -2.61
N LEU A 371 -18.59 8.38 -1.82
CA LEU A 371 -18.42 9.81 -2.05
C LEU A 371 -17.49 10.39 -0.99
N PRO A 372 -16.19 10.52 -1.30
CA PRO A 372 -15.27 11.33 -0.51
C PRO A 372 -15.65 12.80 -0.61
N TYR A 373 -15.65 13.53 0.50
CA TYR A 373 -15.91 14.98 0.52
C TYR A 373 -15.11 15.64 1.64
N ARG A 374 -14.89 16.95 1.53
CA ARG A 374 -14.22 17.73 2.57
C ARG A 374 -15.20 18.58 3.37
N CYS A 375 -14.95 18.62 4.68
CA CYS A 375 -15.56 19.57 5.60
C CYS A 375 -14.43 20.29 6.34
N GLY A 376 -14.10 21.50 5.89
CA GLY A 376 -12.87 22.19 6.28
C GLY A 376 -11.62 21.40 5.90
N SER A 377 -10.68 21.23 6.84
CA SER A 377 -9.43 20.49 6.61
C SER A 377 -9.59 18.96 6.65
N SER A 378 -10.77 18.45 7.02
CA SER A 378 -11.00 17.01 7.20
C SER A 378 -11.65 16.36 5.99
N LYS A 379 -11.14 15.19 5.61
CA LYS A 379 -11.74 14.30 4.62
C LYS A 379 -12.76 13.37 5.29
N HIS A 380 -13.93 13.22 4.67
CA HIS A 380 -14.99 12.30 5.06
C HIS A 380 -15.41 11.45 3.86
N CYS A 381 -16.09 10.33 4.12
CA CYS A 381 -16.64 9.45 3.09
C CYS A 381 -18.06 9.05 3.47
N VAL A 382 -18.98 9.08 2.52
CA VAL A 382 -20.37 8.60 2.68
C VAL A 382 -20.73 7.64 1.56
N GLU A 383 -21.67 6.74 1.84
CA GLU A 383 -22.16 5.70 0.94
C GLU A 383 -23.70 5.65 0.99
N GLY A 384 -24.32 4.95 0.02
CA GLY A 384 -25.76 4.64 0.08
C GLY A 384 -26.68 5.88 0.12
N PRO A 385 -27.71 5.92 0.99
CA PRO A 385 -28.63 7.05 1.07
C PRO A 385 -27.97 8.39 1.47
N ASP A 386 -26.97 8.35 2.36
CA ASP A 386 -26.28 9.55 2.83
C ASP A 386 -25.46 10.20 1.71
N MET A 387 -24.92 9.38 0.80
CA MET A 387 -24.27 9.87 -0.41
C MET A 387 -25.22 10.69 -1.29
N VAL A 388 -26.45 10.23 -1.51
CA VAL A 388 -27.42 10.96 -2.35
C VAL A 388 -27.74 12.33 -1.76
N SER A 389 -27.99 12.38 -0.44
CA SER A 389 -28.23 13.63 0.28
C SER A 389 -27.04 14.59 0.16
N MET A 390 -25.81 14.06 0.32
CA MET A 390 -24.60 14.87 0.19
C MET A 390 -24.37 15.37 -1.23
N ILE A 391 -24.65 14.58 -2.26
CA ILE A 391 -24.57 15.01 -3.67
C ILE A 391 -25.50 16.20 -3.92
N VAL A 392 -26.74 16.13 -3.44
CA VAL A 392 -27.70 17.24 -3.56
C VAL A 392 -27.14 18.49 -2.91
N LYS A 393 -26.71 18.40 -1.64
CA LYS A 393 -26.12 19.52 -0.89
C LYS A 393 -24.89 20.13 -1.57
N LEU A 394 -24.01 19.30 -2.14
CA LEU A 394 -22.82 19.77 -2.86
C LEU A 394 -23.19 20.41 -4.21
N SER A 395 -24.28 19.97 -4.84
CA SER A 395 -24.72 20.49 -6.14
C SER A 395 -25.46 21.83 -6.03
N GLU A 396 -26.05 22.14 -4.88
CA GLU A 396 -26.74 23.42 -4.62
C GLU A 396 -25.81 24.65 -4.69
N ASN A 397 -24.49 24.46 -4.60
CA ASN A 397 -23.49 25.53 -4.57
C ASN A 397 -22.61 25.58 -5.83
N ILE A 398 -22.99 24.86 -6.89
CA ILE A 398 -22.29 24.87 -8.17
C ILE A 398 -23.08 25.79 -9.11
N ASP A 399 -22.59 27.01 -9.31
CA ASP A 399 -23.10 27.97 -10.30
C ASP A 399 -22.80 27.53 -11.75
#